data_AF-A0A4Q7EDC0-F1
#
_entry.id   AF-A0A4Q7EDC0-F1
#
_cell.length_a   1.000
_cell.length_b   1.000
_cell.length_c   1.000
_cell.angle_alpha   90.00
_cell.angle_beta   90.00
_cell.angle_gamma   90.00
#
_symmetry.space_group_name_H-M   'P 1'
#
loop_
_entity.id
_entity.type
_entity.pdbx_description
1 polymer ?
#
loop_
_entity_poly.entity_id
_entity_poly.type
_entity_poly.pdbx_seq_one_letter_code
_entity_poly.pdbx_strand_id
1 'polypeptide(L)'
;MKSIKTLSILHLDGTAGLTVGLLMFFLQGWISNLYNLPVSLIHFFAIANVCYGSYALSLAFSGNRKPISISILAMANALWMVVCVIVILLFAHTASLVGLLFVGLEGGFVVLLAIYEWQHRYQLSKVRRA
;
A
#
# COMPACT_ATOMS: atom_id res chain seq x y z
N MET A 1 32.64 8.36 4.16
CA MET A 1 31.51 8.55 3.22
C MET A 1 30.41 7.57 3.61
N LYS A 2 29.33 8.04 4.25
CA LYS A 2 28.25 7.18 4.79
C LYS A 2 27.58 6.44 3.62
N SER A 3 27.68 5.11 3.62
CA SER A 3 26.99 4.24 2.66
C SER A 3 25.52 4.63 2.58
N ILE A 4 25.08 5.05 1.40
CA ILE A 4 23.65 5.24 1.09
C ILE A 4 23.01 3.88 1.33
N LYS A 5 22.29 3.72 2.45
CA LYS A 5 21.54 2.50 2.75
C LYS A 5 20.68 2.21 1.53
N THR A 6 20.94 1.10 0.84
CA THR A 6 20.10 0.61 -0.25
C THR A 6 18.67 0.52 0.29
N LEU A 7 17.80 1.44 -0.14
CA LEU A 7 16.41 1.47 0.26
C LEU A 7 15.79 0.16 -0.20
N SER A 8 15.41 -0.70 0.74
CA SER A 8 14.74 -1.96 0.41
C SER A 8 13.33 -1.63 -0.07
N ILE A 9 12.81 -2.41 -1.02
CA ILE A 9 11.44 -2.27 -1.51
C ILE A 9 10.41 -2.23 -0.36
N LEU A 10 10.65 -2.97 0.75
CA LEU A 10 9.77 -2.95 1.92
C LEU A 10 9.75 -1.60 2.65
N HIS A 11 10.87 -0.85 2.63
CA HIS A 11 10.89 0.51 3.19
C HIS A 11 10.08 1.43 2.29
N LEU A 12 10.28 1.36 0.96
CA LEU A 12 9.55 2.19 0.02
C LEU A 12 8.04 1.94 0.13
N ASP A 13 7.63 0.68 0.03
CA ASP A 13 6.24 0.25 0.15
C ASP A 13 5.62 0.66 1.50
N GLY A 14 6.29 0.33 2.61
CA GLY A 14 5.79 0.68 3.92
C GLY A 14 5.71 2.19 4.18
N THR A 15 6.70 2.99 3.71
CA THR A 15 6.62 4.45 3.81
C THR A 15 5.53 5.03 2.92
N ALA A 16 5.32 4.48 1.71
CA ALA A 16 4.26 4.91 0.81
C ALA A 16 2.89 4.66 1.44
N GLY A 17 2.61 3.42 1.87
CA GLY A 17 1.35 3.06 2.52
C GLY A 17 1.08 3.88 3.77
N LEU A 18 2.06 4.03 4.66
CA LEU A 18 1.89 4.83 5.88
C LEU A 18 1.61 6.30 5.56
N THR A 19 2.35 6.89 4.61
CA THR A 19 2.20 8.30 4.24
C THR A 19 0.85 8.57 3.58
N VAL A 20 0.46 7.74 2.61
CA VAL A 20 -0.85 7.84 1.95
C VAL A 20 -1.97 7.68 2.97
N GLY A 21 -1.87 6.68 3.85
CA GLY A 21 -2.89 6.46 4.89
C GLY A 21 -3.04 7.64 5.83
N LEU A 22 -1.93 8.23 6.30
CA LEU A 22 -1.96 9.43 7.15
C LEU A 22 -2.52 10.65 6.40
N LEU A 23 -2.08 10.88 5.16
CA LEU A 23 -2.60 11.98 4.33
C LEU A 23 -4.10 11.82 4.07
N MET A 24 -4.56 10.60 3.77
CA MET A 24 -5.99 10.31 3.61
C MET A 24 -6.79 10.60 4.86
N PHE A 25 -6.25 10.28 6.04
CA PHE A 25 -6.90 10.56 7.31
C PHE A 25 -6.99 12.07 7.59
N PHE A 26 -5.88 12.80 7.47
CA PHE A 26 -5.84 14.24 7.77
C PHE A 26 -6.61 15.09 6.74
N LEU A 27 -6.61 14.68 5.47
CA LEU A 27 -7.23 15.41 4.36
C LEU A 27 -8.57 14.80 3.92
N GLN A 28 -9.17 13.93 4.75
CA GLN A 28 -10.34 13.12 4.42
C GLN A 28 -11.50 13.88 3.76
N GLY A 29 -11.83 15.09 4.26
CA GLY A 29 -12.93 15.89 3.70
C GLY A 29 -12.59 16.47 2.32
N TRP A 30 -11.36 16.94 2.15
CA TRP A 30 -10.87 17.45 0.87
C TRP A 30 -10.78 16.33 -0.17
N ILE A 31 -10.26 15.17 0.22
CA ILE A 31 -10.14 13.98 -0.66
C ILE A 31 -11.52 13.43 -1.02
N SER A 32 -12.43 13.32 -0.06
CA SER A 32 -13.81 12.88 -0.30
C SER A 32 -14.50 13.76 -1.35
N ASN A 33 -14.32 15.08 -1.27
CA ASN A 33 -14.84 16.01 -2.26
C ASN A 33 -14.14 15.86 -3.63
N LEU A 34 -12.80 15.77 -3.65
CA LEU A 34 -12.03 15.62 -4.88
C LEU A 34 -12.37 14.32 -5.63
N TYR A 35 -12.52 13.22 -4.91
CA TYR A 35 -12.79 11.90 -5.48
C TYR A 35 -14.29 11.64 -5.69
N ASN A 36 -15.15 12.51 -5.14
CA ASN A 36 -16.59 12.30 -5.01
C ASN A 36 -16.93 10.91 -4.42
N LEU A 37 -16.19 10.53 -3.37
CA LEU A 37 -16.36 9.27 -2.64
C LEU A 37 -16.80 9.56 -1.21
N PRO A 38 -17.60 8.69 -0.57
CA PRO A 38 -18.05 8.91 0.79
C PRO A 38 -16.86 8.91 1.77
N VAL A 39 -16.90 9.79 2.77
CA VAL A 39 -15.85 9.92 3.79
C VAL A 39 -15.56 8.60 4.50
N SER A 40 -16.58 7.76 4.70
CA SER A 40 -16.42 6.42 5.30
C SER A 40 -15.51 5.50 4.47
N LEU A 41 -15.53 5.60 3.14
CA LEU A 41 -14.64 4.85 2.28
C LEU A 41 -13.21 5.41 2.33
N ILE A 42 -13.06 6.74 2.43
CA ILE A 42 -11.76 7.38 2.64
C ILE A 42 -11.15 6.96 3.98
N HIS A 43 -11.96 6.87 5.05
CA HIS A 43 -11.52 6.31 6.33
C HIS A 43 -11.04 4.87 6.20
N PHE A 44 -11.80 4.04 5.49
CA PHE A 44 -11.43 2.66 5.25
C PHE A 44 -10.08 2.56 4.52
N PHE A 45 -9.87 3.34 3.45
CA PHE A 45 -8.59 3.41 2.74
C PHE A 45 -7.45 3.90 3.64
N ALA A 46 -7.70 4.95 4.43
CA ALA A 46 -6.71 5.50 5.35
C ALA A 46 -6.26 4.46 6.38
N ILE A 47 -7.21 3.80 7.05
CA ILE A 47 -6.93 2.80 8.08
C ILE A 47 -6.19 1.61 7.46
N ALA A 48 -6.65 1.10 6.32
CA ALA A 48 -5.99 -0.01 5.64
C ALA A 48 -4.54 0.33 5.28
N ASN A 49 -4.30 1.50 4.69
CA ASN A 49 -2.96 1.97 4.32
C ASN A 49 -2.05 2.20 5.54
N VAL A 50 -2.57 2.76 6.64
CA VAL A 50 -1.81 2.92 7.89
C VAL A 50 -1.45 1.56 8.49
N CYS A 51 -2.39 0.63 8.59
CA CYS A 51 -2.14 -0.71 9.13
C CYS A 51 -1.13 -1.48 8.27
N TYR A 52 -1.34 -1.48 6.96
CA TYR A 52 -0.45 -2.12 5.99
C TYR A 52 0.96 -1.50 6.04
N GLY A 53 1.06 -0.18 5.91
CA GLY A 53 2.34 0.53 5.89
C GLY A 53 3.11 0.37 7.20
N SER A 54 2.41 0.38 8.34
CA SER A 54 3.02 0.11 9.65
C SER A 54 3.58 -1.30 9.75
N TYR A 55 2.86 -2.30 9.24
CA TYR A 55 3.33 -3.69 9.21
C TYR A 55 4.54 -3.86 8.27
N ALA A 56 4.46 -3.31 7.06
CA ALA A 56 5.55 -3.35 6.07
C ALA A 56 6.81 -2.67 6.61
N LEU A 57 6.70 -1.49 7.25
CA LEU A 57 7.83 -0.81 7.89
C LEU A 57 8.39 -1.58 9.08
N SER A 58 7.52 -2.13 9.94
CA SER A 58 7.96 -2.97 11.06
C SER A 58 8.81 -4.16 10.56
N LEU A 59 8.36 -4.81 9.48
CA LEU A 59 9.11 -5.88 8.84
C LEU A 59 10.40 -5.37 8.18
N ALA A 60 10.36 -4.19 7.56
CA ALA A 60 11.51 -3.54 6.95
C ALA A 60 12.61 -3.20 7.98
N PHE A 61 12.25 -2.80 9.20
CA PHE A 61 13.20 -2.54 10.28
C PHE A 61 13.58 -3.80 11.08
N SER A 62 12.84 -4.90 10.92
CA SER A 62 13.14 -6.16 11.60
C SER A 62 14.46 -6.78 11.11
N GLY A 63 15.30 -7.18 12.07
CA GLY A 63 16.52 -7.96 11.84
C GLY A 63 16.29 -9.45 11.61
N ASN A 64 15.05 -9.93 11.71
CA ASN A 64 14.69 -11.33 11.46
C ASN A 64 13.39 -11.38 10.63
N ARG A 65 13.54 -11.32 9.30
CA ARG A 65 12.42 -11.36 8.37
C ARG A 65 12.19 -12.79 7.91
N LYS A 66 10.96 -13.29 8.04
CA LYS A 66 10.57 -14.59 7.50
C LYS A 66 9.97 -14.42 6.11
N PRO A 67 10.26 -15.32 5.15
CA PRO A 67 9.61 -15.28 3.82
C PRO A 67 8.09 -15.28 3.90
N ILE A 68 7.52 -15.96 4.91
CA ILE A 68 6.08 -15.98 5.18
C ILE A 68 5.51 -14.57 5.45
N SER A 69 6.23 -13.72 6.20
CA SER A 69 5.79 -12.35 6.47
C SER A 69 5.71 -11.51 5.18
N ILE A 70 6.62 -11.76 4.24
CA ILE A 70 6.63 -11.09 2.93
C ILE A 70 5.54 -11.68 2.02
N SER A 71 5.29 -12.98 2.08
CA SER A 71 4.13 -13.59 1.42
C SER A 71 2.81 -12.99 1.89
N ILE A 72 2.67 -12.69 3.18
CA ILE A 72 1.47 -12.03 3.73
C ILE A 72 1.30 -10.62 3.14
N LEU A 73 2.37 -9.83 3.01
CA LEU A 73 2.34 -8.53 2.33
C LEU A 73 1.86 -8.65 0.88
N ALA A 74 2.48 -9.57 0.12
CA ALA A 74 2.11 -9.82 -1.26
C ALA A 74 0.63 -10.24 -1.40
N MET A 75 0.13 -11.07 -0.49
CA MET A 75 -1.28 -11.48 -0.46
C MET A 75 -2.21 -10.31 -0.11
N ALA A 76 -1.81 -9.45 0.82
CA ALA A 76 -2.58 -8.26 1.18
C ALA A 76 -2.68 -7.28 -0.01
N ASN A 77 -1.58 -7.05 -0.72
CA ASN A 77 -1.56 -6.25 -1.95
C ASN A 77 -2.44 -6.86 -3.06
N ALA A 78 -2.39 -8.18 -3.26
CA ALA A 78 -3.25 -8.86 -4.21
C ALA A 78 -4.74 -8.76 -3.83
N LEU A 79 -5.06 -8.85 -2.54
CA LEU A 79 -6.43 -8.66 -2.04
C LEU A 79 -6.89 -7.20 -2.22
N TRP A 80 -6.00 -6.23 -2.04
CA TRP A 80 -6.31 -4.82 -2.22
C TRP A 80 -6.73 -4.50 -3.66
N MET A 81 -6.15 -5.17 -4.67
CA MET A 81 -6.64 -5.06 -6.05
C MET A 81 -8.12 -5.43 -6.19
N VAL A 82 -8.57 -6.48 -5.49
CA VAL A 82 -9.99 -6.87 -5.51
C VAL A 82 -10.85 -5.76 -4.90
N VAL A 83 -10.39 -5.14 -3.81
CA VAL A 83 -11.05 -3.97 -3.21
C VAL A 83 -11.12 -2.80 -4.20
N CYS A 84 -10.02 -2.47 -4.89
CA CYS A 84 -9.99 -1.42 -5.91
C CYS A 84 -11.01 -1.69 -7.02
N VAL A 85 -11.08 -2.93 -7.53
CA VAL A 85 -12.07 -3.33 -8.55
C VAL A 85 -13.50 -3.16 -8.02
N ILE A 86 -13.78 -3.64 -6.81
CA ILE A 86 -15.11 -3.50 -6.20
C ILE A 86 -15.49 -2.02 -6.07
N VAL A 87 -14.58 -1.17 -5.58
CA VAL A 87 -14.85 0.27 -5.45
C VAL A 87 -15.10 0.92 -6.81
N ILE A 88 -14.31 0.61 -7.83
CA ILE A 88 -14.53 1.13 -9.18
C ILE A 88 -15.90 0.71 -9.69
N LEU A 89 -16.30 -0.55 -9.52
CA LEU A 89 -17.60 -1.03 -9.99
C LEU A 89 -18.77 -0.38 -9.23
N LEU A 90 -18.66 -0.25 -7.91
CA LEU A 90 -19.72 0.35 -7.08
C LEU A 90 -19.88 1.86 -7.33
N PHE A 91 -18.80 2.56 -7.63
CA PHE A 91 -18.78 4.02 -7.77
C PHE A 91 -18.51 4.51 -9.19
N ALA A 92 -18.57 3.65 -10.21
CA ALA A 92 -18.23 3.98 -11.60
C ALA A 92 -18.96 5.22 -12.16
N HIS A 93 -20.21 5.42 -11.73
CA HIS A 93 -21.07 6.51 -12.20
C HIS A 93 -21.14 7.72 -11.25
N THR A 94 -20.63 7.57 -10.03
CA THR A 94 -20.75 8.60 -8.98
C THR A 94 -19.40 9.19 -8.62
N ALA A 95 -18.31 8.42 -8.63
CA ALA A 95 -16.97 8.94 -8.35
C ALA A 95 -16.51 9.91 -9.45
N SER A 96 -15.64 10.84 -9.08
CA SER A 96 -14.97 11.69 -10.06
C SER A 96 -13.98 10.88 -10.89
N LEU A 97 -13.64 11.36 -12.09
CA LEU A 97 -12.61 10.74 -12.92
C LEU A 97 -11.27 10.65 -12.17
N VAL A 98 -10.93 11.65 -11.36
CA VAL A 98 -9.72 11.65 -10.53
C VAL A 98 -9.77 10.52 -9.50
N GLY A 99 -10.91 10.31 -8.83
CA GLY A 99 -11.09 9.21 -7.88
C GLY A 99 -10.96 7.83 -8.54
N LEU A 100 -11.61 7.63 -9.70
CA LEU A 100 -11.53 6.37 -10.45
C LEU A 100 -10.11 6.08 -10.94
N LEU A 101 -9.42 7.08 -11.48
CA LEU A 101 -8.03 6.95 -11.91
C LEU A 101 -7.12 6.67 -10.73
N PHE A 102 -7.30 7.36 -9.60
CA PHE A 102 -6.50 7.14 -8.41
C PHE A 102 -6.64 5.70 -7.90
N VAL A 103 -7.88 5.22 -7.70
CA VAL A 103 -8.15 3.84 -7.23
C VAL A 103 -7.65 2.80 -8.24
N GLY A 104 -7.80 3.07 -9.54
CA GLY A 104 -7.31 2.18 -10.60
C GLY A 104 -5.78 2.09 -10.64
N LEU A 105 -5.09 3.23 -10.54
CA LEU A 105 -3.63 3.29 -10.47
C LEU A 105 -3.09 2.66 -9.20
N GLU A 106 -3.77 2.86 -8.07
CA GLU A 106 -3.45 2.19 -6.79
C GLU A 106 -3.55 0.68 -6.94
N GLY A 107 -4.65 0.16 -7.50
CA GLY A 107 -4.83 -1.26 -7.80
C GLY A 107 -3.73 -1.82 -8.70
N GLY A 108 -3.39 -1.13 -9.79
CA GLY A 108 -2.29 -1.53 -10.67
C GLY A 108 -0.94 -1.57 -9.96
N PHE A 109 -0.65 -0.54 -9.16
CA PHE A 109 0.60 -0.43 -8.40
C PHE A 109 0.75 -1.58 -7.39
N VAL A 110 -0.29 -1.86 -6.59
CA VAL A 110 -0.21 -2.93 -5.57
C VAL A 110 -0.11 -4.32 -6.19
N VAL A 111 -0.70 -4.59 -7.36
CA VAL A 111 -0.51 -5.88 -8.05
C VAL A 111 0.94 -6.06 -8.50
N LEU A 112 1.55 -5.02 -9.06
CA LEU A 112 2.96 -5.06 -9.45
C LEU A 112 3.86 -5.33 -8.24
N LEU A 113 3.57 -4.70 -7.10
CA LEU A 113 4.25 -4.97 -5.84
C LEU A 113 4.02 -6.41 -5.37
N ALA A 114 2.78 -6.90 -5.37
CA ALA A 114 2.44 -8.27 -4.96
C ALA A 114 3.24 -9.32 -5.75
N ILE A 115 3.31 -9.15 -7.08
CA ILE A 115 4.07 -10.04 -7.96
C ILE A 115 5.56 -9.97 -7.59
N TYR A 116 6.10 -8.77 -7.45
CA TYR A 116 7.51 -8.57 -7.13
C TYR A 116 7.88 -9.18 -5.77
N GLU A 117 7.11 -8.88 -4.73
CA GLU A 117 7.32 -9.39 -3.37
C GLU A 117 7.19 -10.91 -3.31
N TRP A 118 6.20 -11.48 -3.98
CA TRP A 118 6.00 -12.93 -4.01
C TRP A 118 7.18 -13.66 -4.66
N GLN A 119 7.67 -13.16 -5.80
CA GLN A 119 8.80 -13.73 -6.53
C GLN A 119 10.10 -13.62 -5.73
N HIS A 120 10.31 -12.48 -5.05
CA HIS A 120 11.58 -12.17 -4.39
C HIS A 120 11.56 -12.40 -2.87
N ARG A 121 10.49 -13.00 -2.31
CA ARG A 121 10.28 -13.18 -0.85
C ARG A 121 11.48 -13.75 -0.09
N TYR A 122 12.18 -14.73 -0.66
CA TYR A 122 13.36 -15.34 -0.03
C TYR A 122 14.60 -14.44 -0.07
N GLN A 123 14.70 -13.53 -1.03
CA GLN A 123 15.77 -12.56 -1.12
C GLN A 123 15.49 -11.39 -0.18
N LEU A 124 14.24 -10.91 -0.17
CA LEU A 124 13.76 -9.83 0.68
C LEU A 124 13.80 -10.20 2.18
N SER A 125 13.71 -11.49 2.51
CA SER A 125 13.90 -12.00 3.87
C SER A 125 15.36 -11.99 4.34
N LYS A 126 16.33 -11.93 3.41
CA LYS A 126 17.75 -11.87 3.78
C LYS A 126 18.06 -10.46 4.27
N VAL A 127 18.32 -10.35 5.57
CA VAL A 127 18.84 -9.12 6.15
C VAL A 127 20.28 -8.96 5.68
N ARG A 128 20.54 -7.99 4.80
CA ARG A 128 21.91 -7.54 4.53
C ARG A 128 22.48 -7.02 5.85
N ARG A 129 23.29 -7.84 6.53
CA ARG A 129 24.19 -7.33 7.56
C ARG A 129 25.14 -6.37 6.85
N ALA A 130 25.07 -5.10 7.21
CA ALA A 130 26.04 -4.10 6.81
C ALA A 130 27.37 -4.37 7.52
#